data_AF-A0A534I222-F1
#
_entry.id   AF-A0A534I222-F1
#
_cell.length_a   1.000
_cell.length_b   1.000
_cell.length_c   1.000
_cell.angle_alpha   90.00
_cell.angle_beta   90.00
_cell.angle_gamma   90.00
#
_symmetry.space_group_name_H-M   'P 1'
#
loop_
_entity.id
_entity.type
_entity.pdbx_description
1 polymer ?
#
loop_
_entity_poly.entity_id
_entity_poly.type
_entity_poly.pdbx_seq_one_letter_code
_entity_poly.pdbx_strand_id
1 'polypeptide(L)'
;MIFDNSLTAGAYFNSRGMANGGSYLEVKDRRLPVETRTFLTPPNALRLQWESRPGGGWEAEVRVDGYRNRSPELIGHNLYFWCYAPSAITAGDLPLIVLSDAGEGLKVAGLPASFSAPVPLGTYTGDIPASRWVQARIPLAEFSTASIYQFRPQFLRDVVFHQGRPDGVRHTLILDEIRVGDDSPEEISPSLSVPAHVRAMGYDRHVDVRWDPVKSPALARYIIYRSLEGKAFEPIGIQLAGSERYSDFLGKAGVTAQYRLAASDWHYRTSALSRPASASTRELNDDELLTMLE
;
A
#
# COMPACT_ATOMS: atom_id res chain seq x y z
N MET A 1 -2.75 2.34 -8.14
CA MET A 1 -2.46 1.97 -6.74
C MET A 1 -3.60 2.45 -5.85
N ILE A 2 -3.96 1.67 -4.84
CA ILE A 2 -4.96 2.01 -3.79
C ILE A 2 -4.24 2.19 -2.46
N PHE A 3 -3.39 1.23 -2.10
CA PHE A 3 -2.45 1.30 -0.98
C PHE A 3 -1.13 0.64 -1.40
N ASP A 4 -0.03 1.34 -1.22
CA ASP A 4 1.33 0.81 -1.30
C ASP A 4 2.08 1.02 0.02
N ASN A 5 1.93 2.20 0.64
CA ASN A 5 2.46 2.50 1.97
C ASN A 5 1.66 3.61 2.65
N SER A 6 1.81 3.69 3.97
CA SER A 6 1.46 4.86 4.76
C SER A 6 2.67 5.77 4.97
N LEU A 7 2.49 7.08 4.78
CA LEU A 7 3.49 8.10 5.10
C LEU A 7 3.66 8.31 6.61
N THR A 8 2.69 7.89 7.42
CA THR A 8 2.67 8.12 8.86
C THR A 8 2.60 6.81 9.63
N ALA A 9 3.29 6.76 10.77
CA ALA A 9 3.18 5.62 11.66
C ALA A 9 1.83 5.60 12.40
N GLY A 10 1.44 4.42 12.86
CA GLY A 10 0.32 4.25 13.79
C GLY A 10 -1.00 3.90 13.11
N ALA A 11 -1.55 4.77 12.26
CA ALA A 11 -2.83 4.52 11.58
C ALA A 11 -2.92 5.18 10.21
N TYR A 12 -3.52 4.48 9.25
CA TYR A 12 -3.57 4.93 7.86
C TYR A 12 -4.67 5.96 7.64
N PHE A 13 -4.30 7.17 7.21
CA PHE A 13 -5.22 8.29 7.05
C PHE A 13 -6.39 7.98 6.10
N ASN A 14 -6.09 7.36 4.95
CA ASN A 14 -7.07 6.96 3.93
C ASN A 14 -7.70 5.60 4.25
N SER A 15 -8.06 5.38 5.52
CA SER A 15 -8.85 4.21 5.93
C SER A 15 -9.93 4.61 6.91
N ARG A 16 -10.88 3.69 7.09
CA ARG A 16 -11.87 3.78 8.14
C ARG A 16 -12.18 2.39 8.67
N GLY A 17 -12.57 2.27 9.94
CA GLY A 17 -13.11 1.04 10.46
C GLY A 17 -14.15 1.26 11.55
N MET A 18 -15.09 0.34 11.63
CA MET A 18 -16.06 0.27 12.74
C MET A 18 -16.47 -1.18 13.02
N ALA A 19 -16.98 -1.42 14.22
CA ALA A 19 -17.60 -2.66 14.63
C ALA A 19 -18.84 -2.40 15.49
N ASN A 20 -19.78 -3.34 15.49
CA ASN A 20 -21.03 -3.29 16.25
C ASN A 20 -21.48 -4.70 16.67
N GLY A 21 -22.52 -4.77 17.51
CA GLY A 21 -23.22 -6.01 17.87
C GLY A 21 -22.33 -7.12 18.45
N GLY A 22 -21.33 -6.75 19.26
CA GLY A 22 -20.43 -7.70 19.93
C GLY A 22 -19.24 -8.17 19.09
N SER A 23 -19.23 -7.92 17.78
CA SER A 23 -18.03 -8.07 16.95
C SER A 23 -16.98 -7.02 17.30
N TYR A 24 -15.75 -7.26 16.87
CA TYR A 24 -14.62 -6.38 17.12
C TYR A 24 -13.82 -6.12 15.86
N LEU A 25 -13.30 -4.90 15.76
CA LEU A 25 -12.29 -4.50 14.80
C LEU A 25 -11.28 -3.60 15.52
N GLU A 26 -10.00 -3.90 15.37
CA GLU A 26 -8.93 -3.04 15.87
C GLU A 26 -8.84 -1.78 15.00
N VAL A 27 -9.03 -0.62 15.63
CA VAL A 27 -8.89 0.69 14.98
C VAL A 27 -8.22 1.67 15.93
N LYS A 28 -7.51 2.65 15.35
CA LYS A 28 -6.99 3.83 16.06
C LYS A 28 -7.62 5.06 15.45
N ASP A 29 -8.36 5.84 16.24
CA ASP A 29 -9.13 7.00 15.76
C ASP A 29 -10.05 6.66 14.58
N ARG A 30 -10.67 5.46 14.62
CA ARG A 30 -11.51 4.87 13.56
C ARG A 30 -10.77 4.57 12.26
N ARG A 31 -9.45 4.43 12.28
CA ARG A 31 -8.60 4.08 11.12
C ARG A 31 -7.88 2.76 11.34
N LEU A 32 -7.51 2.10 10.26
CA LEU A 32 -6.72 0.87 10.29
C LEU A 32 -5.30 1.13 10.81
N PRO A 33 -4.80 0.32 11.75
CA PRO A 33 -3.41 0.41 12.18
C PRO A 33 -2.41 0.13 11.06
N VAL A 34 -1.25 0.78 11.14
CA VAL A 34 -0.11 0.55 10.23
C VAL A 34 0.85 -0.46 10.86
N GLU A 35 1.17 -1.53 10.12
CA GLU A 35 2.15 -2.55 10.48
C GLU A 35 3.53 -2.18 9.93
N THR A 36 4.56 -2.20 10.76
CA THR A 36 5.92 -1.73 10.41
C THR A 36 6.99 -2.81 10.54
N ARG A 37 6.62 -4.00 11.03
CA ARG A 37 7.53 -5.14 11.20
C ARG A 37 7.38 -6.19 10.12
N THR A 38 6.18 -6.31 9.57
CA THR A 38 5.85 -7.30 8.55
C THR A 38 5.16 -6.58 7.41
N PHE A 39 5.87 -6.46 6.29
CA PHE A 39 5.41 -5.82 5.08
C PHE A 39 6.03 -6.56 3.88
N LEU A 40 5.38 -6.48 2.74
CA LEU A 40 5.91 -6.96 1.47
C LEU A 40 6.73 -5.85 0.81
N THR A 41 6.17 -4.64 0.78
CA THR A 41 6.85 -3.44 0.31
C THR A 41 7.19 -2.52 1.48
N PRO A 42 8.44 -2.02 1.56
CA PRO A 42 8.83 -1.14 2.63
C PRO A 42 8.17 0.25 2.51
N PRO A 43 7.93 0.95 3.63
CA PRO A 43 8.32 0.54 4.98
C PRO A 43 7.18 -0.07 5.82
N ASN A 44 5.97 -0.24 5.27
CA ASN A 44 4.84 -0.68 6.08
C ASN A 44 3.68 -1.30 5.27
N ALA A 45 2.77 -1.93 5.99
CA ALA A 45 1.55 -2.53 5.50
C ALA A 45 0.35 -2.11 6.37
N LEU A 46 -0.87 -2.52 6.01
CA LEU A 46 -2.06 -2.33 6.84
C LEU A 46 -2.30 -3.56 7.71
N ARG A 47 -2.69 -3.35 8.97
CA ARG A 47 -3.10 -4.43 9.88
C ARG A 47 -4.62 -4.41 10.04
N LEU A 48 -5.24 -5.52 9.66
CA LEU A 48 -6.65 -5.81 9.88
C LEU A 48 -6.76 -6.89 10.96
N GLN A 49 -7.22 -6.52 12.16
CA GLN A 49 -7.45 -7.46 13.24
C GLN A 49 -8.92 -7.42 13.67
N TRP A 50 -9.59 -8.56 13.64
CA TRP A 50 -11.04 -8.64 13.88
C TRP A 50 -11.43 -9.86 14.71
N GLU A 51 -12.65 -9.85 15.23
CA GLU A 51 -13.35 -11.04 15.73
C GLU A 51 -14.81 -10.91 15.34
N SER A 52 -15.31 -11.90 14.61
CA SER A 52 -16.66 -11.90 14.06
C SER A 52 -17.60 -12.64 15.02
N ARG A 53 -18.67 -11.99 15.49
CA ARG A 53 -19.68 -12.62 16.38
C ARG A 53 -21.06 -12.69 15.74
N PRO A 54 -21.88 -13.70 16.08
CA PRO A 54 -23.27 -13.77 15.62
C PRO A 54 -24.05 -12.52 16.08
N GLY A 55 -24.83 -11.91 15.17
CA GLY A 55 -25.58 -10.69 15.44
C GLY A 55 -24.76 -9.40 15.48
N GLY A 56 -23.44 -9.48 15.28
CA GLY A 56 -22.54 -8.34 15.13
C GLY A 56 -22.10 -8.10 13.70
N GLY A 57 -21.35 -7.03 13.51
CA GLY A 57 -20.79 -6.62 12.23
C GLY A 57 -19.52 -5.82 12.41
N TRP A 58 -18.64 -5.87 11.42
CA TRP A 58 -17.52 -4.95 11.29
C TRP A 58 -17.26 -4.65 9.82
N GLU A 59 -16.71 -3.47 9.56
CA GLU A 59 -16.28 -3.03 8.25
C GLU A 59 -14.97 -2.24 8.37
N ALA A 60 -14.10 -2.43 7.40
CA ALA A 60 -12.83 -1.75 7.26
C ALA A 60 -12.65 -1.26 5.82
N GLU A 61 -12.58 0.04 5.62
CA GLU A 61 -12.42 0.70 4.33
C GLU A 61 -10.95 1.05 4.11
N VAL A 62 -10.44 0.77 2.92
CA VAL A 62 -9.20 1.35 2.38
C VAL A 62 -9.54 2.19 1.17
N ARG A 63 -9.23 3.47 1.25
CA ARG A 63 -9.67 4.47 0.29
C ARG A 63 -8.58 4.78 -0.70
N VAL A 64 -8.97 4.89 -1.96
CA VAL A 64 -8.11 5.33 -3.04
C VAL A 64 -7.72 6.79 -2.78
N ASP A 65 -6.42 7.05 -2.68
CA ASP A 65 -5.91 8.39 -2.45
C ASP A 65 -6.35 9.37 -3.56
N GLY A 66 -6.98 10.46 -3.13
CA GLY A 66 -7.65 11.42 -3.99
C GLY A 66 -6.73 12.57 -4.38
N TYR A 67 -5.93 12.42 -5.43
CA TYR A 67 -5.16 13.55 -5.97
C TYR A 67 -6.07 14.54 -6.71
N ARG A 68 -5.89 15.85 -6.45
CA ARG A 68 -6.49 16.91 -7.28
C ARG A 68 -6.01 16.74 -8.73
N ASN A 69 -6.93 16.87 -9.70
CA ASN A 69 -6.70 16.62 -11.13
C ASN A 69 -6.39 15.17 -11.54
N ARG A 70 -6.69 14.18 -10.68
CA ARG A 70 -6.79 12.79 -11.14
C ARG A 70 -8.09 12.58 -11.91
N SER A 71 -8.02 12.75 -13.23
CA SER A 71 -9.11 12.49 -14.19
C SER A 71 -8.73 11.34 -15.12
N PRO A 72 -9.65 10.40 -15.36
CA PRO A 72 -10.23 9.51 -14.35
C PRO A 72 -9.92 8.04 -14.74
N GLU A 73 -10.30 7.08 -13.91
CA GLU A 73 -10.25 5.63 -14.20
C GLU A 73 -9.02 4.89 -13.65
N LEU A 74 -9.28 3.95 -12.73
CA LEU A 74 -8.36 2.83 -12.53
C LEU A 74 -8.40 1.95 -13.78
N ILE A 75 -7.22 1.65 -14.32
CA ILE A 75 -7.07 0.79 -15.50
C ILE A 75 -6.65 -0.60 -15.03
N GLY A 76 -7.37 -1.60 -15.52
CA GLY A 76 -7.07 -3.01 -15.28
C GLY A 76 -8.33 -3.83 -15.02
N HIS A 77 -8.19 -5.15 -15.14
CA HIS A 77 -9.31 -6.09 -14.99
C HIS A 77 -9.31 -6.84 -13.66
N ASN A 78 -8.30 -6.66 -12.80
CA ASN A 78 -8.18 -7.38 -11.53
C ASN A 78 -7.86 -6.44 -10.38
N LEU A 79 -8.42 -6.75 -9.21
CA LEU A 79 -7.97 -6.27 -7.91
C LEU A 79 -6.89 -7.21 -7.38
N TYR A 80 -5.77 -6.64 -6.97
CA TYR A 80 -4.65 -7.33 -6.37
C TYR A 80 -4.37 -6.79 -4.98
N PHE A 81 -4.02 -7.66 -4.06
CA PHE A 81 -3.35 -7.32 -2.80
C PHE A 81 -2.71 -8.57 -2.20
N TRP A 82 -1.76 -8.37 -1.31
CA TRP A 82 -1.09 -9.44 -0.60
C TRP A 82 -1.65 -9.59 0.81
N CYS A 83 -1.78 -10.85 1.24
CA CYS A 83 -2.33 -11.26 2.52
C CYS A 83 -1.27 -12.04 3.28
N TYR A 84 -0.98 -11.64 4.52
CA TYR A 84 -0.15 -12.39 5.45
C TYR A 84 -0.88 -12.54 6.77
N ALA A 85 -0.84 -13.72 7.37
CA ALA A 85 -1.40 -13.93 8.69
C ALA A 85 -0.33 -14.51 9.63
N PRO A 86 -0.11 -13.95 10.83
CA PRO A 86 0.81 -14.53 11.82
C PRO A 86 0.39 -15.97 12.21
N SER A 87 -0.91 -16.22 12.27
CA SER A 87 -1.53 -17.53 12.49
C SER A 87 -2.34 -17.93 11.28
N ALA A 88 -2.50 -19.24 11.01
CA ALA A 88 -3.26 -19.70 9.87
C ALA A 88 -4.75 -19.29 9.98
N ILE A 89 -5.36 -18.92 8.85
CA ILE A 89 -6.79 -18.55 8.76
C ILE A 89 -7.42 -19.41 7.67
N THR A 90 -8.53 -20.07 7.97
CA THR A 90 -9.25 -20.87 6.96
C THR A 90 -9.97 -19.96 5.97
N ALA A 91 -10.13 -20.39 4.73
CA ALA A 91 -10.76 -19.62 3.67
C ALA A 91 -12.16 -19.10 4.05
N GLY A 92 -12.91 -19.88 4.83
CA GLY A 92 -14.26 -19.54 5.29
C GLY A 92 -14.32 -18.47 6.38
N ASP A 93 -13.20 -18.21 7.08
CA ASP A 93 -13.10 -17.20 8.15
C ASP A 93 -12.50 -15.88 7.66
N LEU A 94 -12.10 -15.81 6.39
CA LEU A 94 -11.59 -14.59 5.78
C LEU A 94 -12.72 -13.56 5.54
N PRO A 95 -12.37 -12.28 5.43
CA PRO A 95 -13.31 -11.21 5.13
C PRO A 95 -14.04 -11.40 3.79
N LEU A 96 -15.20 -10.77 3.69
CA LEU A 96 -15.82 -10.48 2.41
C LEU A 96 -15.25 -9.16 1.87
N ILE A 97 -15.17 -9.03 0.55
CA ILE A 97 -14.70 -7.81 -0.13
C ILE A 97 -15.88 -7.16 -0.85
N VAL A 98 -16.07 -5.87 -0.61
CA VAL A 98 -17.02 -5.01 -1.32
C VAL A 98 -16.25 -3.85 -1.94
N LEU A 99 -16.62 -3.47 -3.16
CA LEU A 99 -16.09 -2.32 -3.85
C LEU A 99 -17.14 -1.21 -3.88
N SER A 100 -16.73 0.04 -3.66
CA SER A 100 -17.62 1.19 -3.75
C SER A 100 -17.00 2.36 -4.50
N ASP A 101 -17.84 3.14 -5.18
CA ASP A 101 -17.48 4.43 -5.78
C ASP A 101 -17.92 5.64 -4.93
N ALA A 102 -18.34 5.38 -3.68
CA ALA A 102 -18.69 6.43 -2.72
C ALA A 102 -17.50 7.38 -2.47
N GLY A 103 -17.78 8.68 -2.36
CA GLY A 103 -16.84 9.63 -1.77
C GLY A 103 -17.42 10.15 -0.46
N GLU A 104 -16.57 10.58 0.48
CA GLU A 104 -17.04 11.13 1.76
C GLU A 104 -18.14 12.21 1.60
N GLY A 105 -19.17 12.13 2.45
CA GLY A 105 -20.14 13.21 2.68
C GLY A 105 -21.31 13.29 1.70
N LEU A 106 -22.42 13.91 2.15
CA LEU A 106 -23.65 14.14 1.36
C LEU A 106 -23.31 14.86 0.04
N LYS A 107 -23.25 14.11 -1.06
CA LYS A 107 -23.38 14.69 -2.40
C LYS A 107 -24.84 15.07 -2.61
N VAL A 108 -25.18 16.28 -2.18
CA VAL A 108 -26.38 16.96 -2.63
C VAL A 108 -26.13 17.29 -4.11
N ALA A 109 -26.75 16.51 -5.01
CA ALA A 109 -26.70 16.61 -6.49
C ALA A 109 -25.57 15.89 -7.26
N GLY A 110 -25.18 14.68 -6.86
CA GLY A 110 -24.41 13.75 -7.71
C GLY A 110 -25.09 12.38 -7.85
N LEU A 111 -24.67 11.56 -8.84
CA LEU A 111 -25.03 10.13 -8.90
C LEU A 111 -24.84 9.52 -7.50
N PRO A 112 -25.86 8.86 -6.92
CA PRO A 112 -25.69 8.23 -5.62
C PRO A 112 -24.64 7.13 -5.73
N ALA A 113 -23.86 6.96 -4.67
CA ALA A 113 -22.79 5.97 -4.64
C ALA A 113 -23.32 4.57 -4.94
N SER A 114 -22.56 3.83 -5.73
CA SER A 114 -22.80 2.44 -6.10
C SER A 114 -21.81 1.54 -5.38
N PHE A 115 -22.21 0.28 -5.17
CA PHE A 115 -21.38 -0.72 -4.53
C PHE A 115 -21.64 -2.10 -5.11
N SER A 116 -20.64 -2.98 -4.98
CA SER A 116 -20.74 -4.35 -5.40
C SER A 116 -21.42 -5.24 -4.36
N ALA A 117 -21.93 -6.39 -4.79
CA ALA A 117 -22.18 -7.50 -3.89
C ALA A 117 -20.87 -7.93 -3.20
N PRO A 118 -20.96 -8.48 -1.98
CA PRO A 118 -19.79 -9.00 -1.28
C PRO A 118 -19.24 -10.25 -1.98
N VAL A 119 -17.92 -10.28 -2.14
CA VAL A 119 -17.17 -11.40 -2.72
C VAL A 119 -16.30 -12.04 -1.63
N PRO A 120 -16.39 -13.36 -1.36
CA PRO A 120 -15.56 -13.99 -0.34
C PRO A 120 -14.08 -14.00 -0.73
N LEU A 121 -13.20 -13.44 0.12
CA LEU A 121 -11.76 -13.40 -0.16
C LEU A 121 -11.17 -14.81 -0.29
N GLY A 122 -11.61 -15.75 0.56
CA GLY A 122 -11.12 -17.13 0.57
C GLY A 122 -11.32 -17.90 -0.73
N THR A 123 -12.25 -17.48 -1.60
CA THR A 123 -12.40 -18.05 -2.95
C THR A 123 -11.16 -17.83 -3.81
N TYR A 124 -10.42 -16.74 -3.59
CA TYR A 124 -9.29 -16.32 -4.43
C TYR A 124 -7.94 -16.58 -3.78
N THR A 125 -7.87 -16.65 -2.46
CA THR A 125 -6.63 -16.94 -1.72
C THR A 125 -6.54 -18.39 -1.27
N GLY A 126 -7.67 -19.09 -1.13
CA GLY A 126 -7.73 -20.28 -0.28
C GLY A 126 -7.45 -19.92 1.19
N ASP A 127 -6.98 -20.91 1.95
CA ASP A 127 -6.50 -20.69 3.31
C ASP A 127 -5.26 -19.77 3.29
N ILE A 128 -5.13 -18.91 4.31
CA ILE A 128 -3.89 -18.16 4.53
C ILE A 128 -3.03 -18.98 5.51
N PRO A 129 -1.92 -19.59 5.07
CA PRO A 129 -1.02 -20.29 5.97
C PRO A 129 -0.30 -19.31 6.90
N ALA A 130 0.01 -19.80 8.10
CA ALA A 130 0.75 -19.02 9.08
C ALA A 130 2.10 -18.55 8.52
N SER A 131 2.41 -17.28 8.76
CA SER A 131 3.68 -16.64 8.44
C SER A 131 4.09 -16.68 6.97
N ARG A 132 3.12 -16.67 6.04
CA ARG A 132 3.37 -16.66 4.60
C ARG A 132 2.49 -15.66 3.89
N TRP A 133 3.07 -15.01 2.89
CA TRP A 133 2.35 -14.12 1.98
C TRP A 133 1.60 -14.94 0.92
N VAL A 134 0.33 -14.63 0.72
CA VAL A 134 -0.53 -15.16 -0.34
C VAL A 134 -1.10 -13.98 -1.10
N GLN A 135 -1.03 -14.02 -2.43
CA GLN A 135 -1.60 -12.96 -3.26
C GLN A 135 -3.08 -13.24 -3.54
N ALA A 136 -3.93 -12.26 -3.27
CA ALA A 136 -5.28 -12.21 -3.79
C ALA A 136 -5.25 -11.61 -5.20
N ARG A 137 -5.84 -12.30 -6.17
CA ARG A 137 -6.13 -11.81 -7.52
C ARG A 137 -7.62 -12.02 -7.78
N ILE A 138 -8.39 -10.94 -7.73
CA ILE A 138 -9.86 -10.98 -7.86
C ILE A 138 -10.24 -10.27 -9.17
N PRO A 139 -10.77 -10.98 -10.18
CA PRO A 139 -11.28 -10.33 -11.38
C PRO A 139 -12.38 -9.33 -11.02
N LEU A 140 -12.30 -8.12 -11.57
CA LEU A 140 -13.28 -7.06 -11.29
C LEU A 140 -14.70 -7.44 -11.78
N ALA A 141 -14.80 -8.37 -12.73
CA ALA A 141 -16.06 -8.92 -13.22
C ALA A 141 -16.85 -9.72 -12.17
N GLU A 142 -16.20 -10.20 -11.10
CA GLU A 142 -16.83 -10.95 -10.01
C GLU A 142 -17.64 -10.03 -9.08
N PHE A 143 -17.35 -8.73 -9.10
CA PHE A 143 -18.03 -7.72 -8.30
C PHE A 143 -19.30 -7.23 -8.99
N SER A 144 -20.32 -8.09 -9.01
CA SER A 144 -21.67 -7.72 -9.48
C SER A 144 -22.24 -6.54 -8.68
N THR A 145 -23.07 -5.72 -9.32
CA THR A 145 -23.68 -4.55 -8.66
C THR A 145 -24.72 -5.00 -7.61
N ALA A 146 -24.68 -4.41 -6.41
CA ALA A 146 -25.69 -4.57 -5.36
C ALA A 146 -26.44 -3.27 -5.02
N SER A 147 -26.13 -2.17 -5.71
CA SER A 147 -26.83 -0.89 -5.64
C SER A 147 -27.88 -0.72 -6.75
N ILE A 148 -28.75 0.28 -6.61
CA ILE A 148 -29.75 0.65 -7.65
C ILE A 148 -29.06 1.07 -8.95
N TYR A 149 -27.95 1.79 -8.84
CA TYR A 149 -27.15 2.23 -9.97
C TYR A 149 -25.99 1.26 -10.20
N GLN A 150 -25.59 1.13 -11.46
CA GLN A 150 -24.51 0.24 -11.88
C GLN A 150 -23.19 0.67 -11.23
N PHE A 151 -22.58 -0.24 -10.48
CA PHE A 151 -21.21 -0.09 -10.02
C PHE A 151 -20.24 -0.19 -11.20
N ARG A 152 -19.31 0.75 -11.28
CA ARG A 152 -18.32 0.86 -12.36
C ARG A 152 -16.92 0.81 -11.76
N PRO A 153 -16.18 -0.31 -11.90
CA PRO A 153 -14.89 -0.49 -11.24
C PRO A 153 -13.84 0.58 -11.57
N GLN A 154 -13.92 1.20 -12.75
CA GLN A 154 -13.04 2.31 -13.10
C GLN A 154 -13.16 3.51 -12.15
N PHE A 155 -14.31 3.70 -11.51
CA PHE A 155 -14.57 4.76 -10.55
C PHE A 155 -14.42 4.32 -9.09
N LEU A 156 -13.86 3.12 -8.84
CA LEU A 156 -13.59 2.62 -7.51
C LEU A 156 -12.92 3.68 -6.63
N ARG A 157 -13.49 3.86 -5.44
CA ARG A 157 -13.02 4.76 -4.40
C ARG A 157 -12.65 4.02 -3.12
N ASP A 158 -13.36 2.96 -2.79
CA ASP A 158 -13.15 2.24 -1.54
C ASP A 158 -13.12 0.73 -1.78
N VAL A 159 -12.10 0.08 -1.22
CA VAL A 159 -12.07 -1.37 -1.00
C VAL A 159 -12.49 -1.61 0.44
N VAL A 160 -13.62 -2.28 0.63
CA VAL A 160 -14.21 -2.50 1.95
C VAL A 160 -14.11 -3.97 2.31
N PHE A 161 -13.43 -4.25 3.42
CA PHE A 161 -13.39 -5.55 4.07
C PHE A 161 -14.57 -5.62 5.03
N HIS A 162 -15.44 -6.58 4.83
CA HIS A 162 -16.63 -6.82 5.65
C HIS A 162 -16.52 -8.13 6.40
N GLN A 163 -17.22 -8.16 7.54
CA GLN A 163 -17.38 -9.38 8.34
C GLN A 163 -17.85 -10.58 7.49
N GLY A 164 -17.05 -11.64 7.53
CA GLY A 164 -17.40 -12.97 7.01
C GLY A 164 -18.08 -13.86 8.07
N ARG A 165 -17.73 -15.15 8.09
CA ARG A 165 -18.30 -16.12 9.05
C ARG A 165 -18.01 -15.69 10.51
N PRO A 166 -19.01 -15.72 11.41
CA PRO A 166 -18.84 -15.35 12.81
C PRO A 166 -18.34 -16.52 13.67
N ASP A 167 -17.07 -16.87 13.53
CA ASP A 167 -16.42 -17.98 14.24
C ASP A 167 -15.97 -17.65 15.67
N GLY A 168 -16.05 -16.38 16.08
CA GLY A 168 -15.67 -15.94 17.43
C GLY A 168 -14.16 -15.96 17.70
N VAL A 169 -13.31 -16.10 16.68
CA VAL A 169 -11.85 -16.12 16.82
C VAL A 169 -11.27 -14.75 16.50
N ARG A 170 -10.25 -14.33 17.25
CA ARG A 170 -9.47 -13.11 16.94
C ARG A 170 -8.47 -13.43 15.82
N HIS A 171 -8.75 -12.93 14.62
CA HIS A 171 -7.89 -13.07 13.45
C HIS A 171 -7.02 -11.82 13.25
N THR A 172 -5.84 -11.99 12.64
CA THR A 172 -4.98 -10.87 12.21
C THR A 172 -4.51 -11.14 10.79
N LEU A 173 -4.79 -10.20 9.90
CA LEU A 173 -4.37 -10.19 8.51
C LEU A 173 -3.60 -8.90 8.23
N ILE A 174 -2.42 -9.04 7.65
CA ILE A 174 -1.60 -7.95 7.16
C ILE A 174 -1.83 -7.85 5.66
N LEU A 175 -2.16 -6.65 5.21
CA LEU A 175 -2.56 -6.33 3.84
C LEU A 175 -1.55 -5.36 3.23
N ASP A 176 -1.07 -5.68 2.03
CA ASP A 176 -0.10 -4.83 1.34
C ASP A 176 -0.36 -4.79 -0.18
N GLU A 177 0.14 -3.75 -0.85
CA GLU A 177 0.12 -3.60 -2.32
C GLU A 177 -1.28 -3.73 -2.95
N ILE A 178 -2.27 -3.05 -2.35
CA ILE A 178 -3.64 -2.99 -2.86
C ILE A 178 -3.68 -2.15 -4.14
N ARG A 179 -4.04 -2.78 -5.26
CA ARG A 179 -4.04 -2.13 -6.58
C ARG A 179 -5.06 -2.75 -7.53
N VAL A 180 -5.46 -1.95 -8.51
CA VAL A 180 -6.09 -2.45 -9.74
C VAL A 180 -5.03 -2.51 -10.84
N GLY A 181 -5.07 -3.58 -11.64
CA GLY A 181 -4.18 -3.77 -12.78
C GLY A 181 -4.55 -4.98 -13.62
N ASP A 182 -3.85 -5.15 -14.74
CA ASP A 182 -3.93 -6.34 -15.57
C ASP A 182 -2.92 -7.41 -15.14
N ASP A 183 -3.10 -8.62 -15.66
CA ASP A 183 -2.09 -9.66 -15.53
C ASP A 183 -0.79 -9.15 -16.13
N SER A 184 0.26 -9.16 -15.30
CA SER A 184 1.60 -8.95 -15.82
C SER A 184 2.00 -10.24 -16.52
N PRO A 185 2.45 -10.20 -17.79
CA PRO A 185 2.91 -11.40 -18.46
C PRO A 185 4.02 -12.06 -17.63
N GLU A 186 3.85 -13.35 -17.34
CA GLU A 186 4.83 -14.19 -16.62
C GLU A 186 6.14 -14.33 -17.39
N GLU A 187 6.16 -13.98 -18.68
CA GLU A 187 7.33 -14.08 -19.55
C GLU A 187 8.57 -13.59 -18.83
N ILE A 188 9.66 -14.34 -19.03
CA ILE A 188 11.00 -14.16 -18.49
C ILE A 188 11.41 -12.71 -18.72
N SER A 189 10.98 -11.82 -17.83
CA SER A 189 11.24 -10.41 -17.97
C SER A 189 12.75 -10.30 -17.77
N PRO A 190 13.49 -9.71 -18.74
CA PRO A 190 14.91 -9.52 -18.55
C PRO A 190 15.12 -8.81 -17.21
N SER A 191 16.11 -9.28 -16.44
CA SER A 191 16.42 -8.67 -15.15
C SER A 191 16.50 -7.16 -15.31
N LEU A 192 15.70 -6.42 -14.54
CA LEU A 192 15.65 -4.96 -14.62
C LEU A 192 17.07 -4.40 -14.49
N SER A 193 17.35 -3.34 -15.25
CA SER A 193 18.64 -2.65 -15.13
C SER A 193 18.79 -2.06 -13.73
N VAL A 194 20.02 -2.10 -13.23
CA VAL A 194 20.37 -1.48 -11.96
C VAL A 194 20.19 0.04 -12.08
N PRO A 195 19.50 0.71 -11.13
CA PRO A 195 19.41 2.17 -11.11
C PRO A 195 20.79 2.82 -11.15
N ALA A 196 20.98 3.71 -12.13
CA ALA A 196 22.25 4.39 -12.39
C ALA A 196 22.26 5.83 -11.87
N HIS A 197 23.46 6.39 -11.73
CA HIS A 197 23.71 7.76 -11.27
C HIS A 197 22.88 8.16 -10.05
N VAL A 198 22.83 7.26 -9.06
CA VAL A 198 22.23 7.56 -7.75
C VAL A 198 23.03 8.69 -7.10
N ARG A 199 22.34 9.74 -6.71
CA ARG A 199 22.86 10.95 -6.09
C ARG A 199 22.09 11.21 -4.80
N ALA A 200 22.78 11.64 -3.76
CA ALA A 200 22.20 12.00 -2.48
C ALA A 200 22.63 13.44 -2.13
N MET A 201 21.69 14.27 -1.70
CA MET A 201 21.91 15.64 -1.29
C MET A 201 21.33 15.85 0.10
N GLY A 202 22.20 16.17 1.06
CA GLY A 202 21.80 16.38 2.45
C GLY A 202 21.42 17.84 2.70
N TYR A 203 20.33 18.02 3.45
CA TYR A 203 19.83 19.30 3.94
C TYR A 203 19.82 19.33 5.47
N ASP A 204 18.98 20.17 6.07
CA ASP A 204 18.87 20.33 7.52
C ASP A 204 18.44 19.05 8.24
N ARG A 205 17.32 18.49 7.81
CA ARG A 205 16.65 17.34 8.46
C ARG A 205 16.38 16.18 7.51
N HIS A 206 16.72 16.31 6.23
CA HIS A 206 16.42 15.29 5.24
C HIS A 206 17.54 15.12 4.22
N VAL A 207 17.50 14.00 3.51
CA VAL A 207 18.34 13.76 2.34
C VAL A 207 17.44 13.51 1.14
N ASP A 208 17.69 14.24 0.07
CA ASP A 208 17.07 13.99 -1.22
C ASP A 208 17.92 13.03 -2.04
N VAL A 209 17.32 11.91 -2.42
CA VAL A 209 17.93 10.88 -3.25
C VAL A 209 17.30 10.94 -4.64
N ARG A 210 18.12 11.00 -5.68
CA ARG A 210 17.70 11.03 -7.09
C ARG A 210 18.51 10.04 -7.92
N TRP A 211 17.93 9.52 -8.99
CA TRP A 211 18.58 8.57 -9.89
C TRP A 211 18.12 8.77 -11.33
N ASP A 212 18.74 8.05 -12.27
CA ASP A 212 18.31 8.06 -13.66
C ASP A 212 17.18 7.03 -13.88
N PRO A 213 16.17 7.34 -14.70
CA PRO A 213 15.02 6.46 -14.90
C PRO A 213 15.42 5.15 -15.59
N VAL A 214 15.00 4.04 -14.99
CA VAL A 214 15.04 2.71 -15.63
C VAL A 214 13.89 2.62 -16.63
N LYS A 215 14.22 2.60 -17.92
CA LYS A 215 13.25 2.51 -19.01
C LYS A 215 12.91 1.05 -19.30
N SER A 216 11.89 0.53 -18.62
CA SER A 216 11.35 -0.81 -18.86
C SER A 216 9.85 -0.81 -18.61
N PRO A 217 9.03 -1.42 -19.50
CA PRO A 217 7.61 -1.62 -19.24
C PRO A 217 7.35 -2.58 -18.06
N ALA A 218 8.35 -3.39 -17.69
CA ALA A 218 8.27 -4.29 -16.54
C ALA A 218 8.60 -3.59 -15.20
N LEU A 219 9.10 -2.35 -15.21
CA LEU A 219 9.41 -1.64 -13.97
C LEU A 219 8.11 -1.30 -13.22
N ALA A 220 7.96 -1.83 -12.02
CA ALA A 220 6.87 -1.47 -11.12
C ALA A 220 7.30 -0.35 -10.15
N ARG A 221 8.48 -0.51 -9.55
CA ARG A 221 8.94 0.34 -8.45
C ARG A 221 10.46 0.33 -8.30
N TYR A 222 10.97 1.32 -7.59
CA TYR A 222 12.30 1.36 -7.00
C TYR A 222 12.20 1.07 -5.52
N ILE A 223 13.14 0.30 -4.97
CA ILE A 223 13.27 0.04 -3.53
C ILE A 223 14.48 0.82 -3.03
N ILE A 224 14.27 1.67 -2.03
CA ILE A 224 15.28 2.53 -1.44
C ILE A 224 15.80 1.88 -0.16
N TYR A 225 17.10 1.63 -0.13
CA TYR A 225 17.81 1.11 1.03
C TYR A 225 18.68 2.19 1.63
N ARG A 226 18.73 2.25 2.95
CA ARG A 226 19.56 3.20 3.70
C ARG A 226 20.47 2.48 4.70
N SER A 227 21.69 2.96 4.79
CA SER A 227 22.60 2.71 5.91
C SER A 227 22.85 4.02 6.65
N LEU A 228 22.69 4.01 7.98
CA LEU A 228 23.05 5.13 8.84
C LEU A 228 24.38 4.82 9.53
N GLU A 229 25.32 5.76 9.48
CA GLU A 229 26.60 5.67 10.22
C GLU A 229 27.38 4.37 9.93
N GLY A 230 27.31 3.86 8.70
CA GLY A 230 28.02 2.64 8.28
C GLY A 230 27.40 1.32 8.75
N LYS A 231 26.19 1.34 9.30
CA LYS A 231 25.43 0.13 9.67
C LYS A 231 24.95 -0.66 8.44
N ALA A 232 24.27 -1.78 8.67
CA ALA A 232 23.65 -2.54 7.59
C ALA A 232 22.63 -1.68 6.80
N PHE A 233 22.48 -1.99 5.51
CA PHE A 233 21.44 -1.38 4.69
C PHE A 233 20.08 -1.99 5.02
N GLU A 234 19.10 -1.14 5.32
CA GLU A 234 17.72 -1.51 5.56
C GLU A 234 16.81 -0.89 4.49
N PRO A 235 15.77 -1.58 4.03
CA PRO A 235 14.80 -0.99 3.12
C PRO A 235 13.93 0.03 3.88
N ILE A 236 13.89 1.28 3.39
CA ILE A 236 13.18 2.39 4.07
C ILE A 236 11.99 2.92 3.29
N GLY A 237 11.82 2.49 2.04
CA GLY A 237 10.68 2.90 1.23
C GLY A 237 10.77 2.45 -0.21
N ILE A 238 9.74 2.79 -0.96
CA ILE A 238 9.68 2.59 -2.41
C ILE A 238 9.33 3.90 -3.12
N GLN A 239 9.54 3.91 -4.43
CA GLN A 239 8.93 4.86 -5.35
C GLN A 239 8.36 4.10 -6.54
N LEU A 240 7.12 4.40 -6.95
CA LEU A 240 6.55 3.80 -8.16
C LEU A 240 7.30 4.28 -9.41
N ALA A 241 7.22 3.50 -10.48
CA ALA A 241 7.75 3.90 -11.78
C ALA A 241 7.22 5.30 -12.20
N GLY A 242 8.09 6.15 -12.73
CA GLY A 242 7.79 7.54 -13.05
C GLY A 242 8.09 8.55 -11.95
N SER A 243 8.61 8.09 -10.80
CA SER A 243 9.17 8.93 -9.74
C SER A 243 10.64 8.57 -9.51
N GLU A 244 11.55 9.46 -9.88
CA GLU A 244 13.00 9.28 -9.73
C GLU A 244 13.60 10.09 -8.56
N ARG A 245 12.77 10.38 -7.55
CA ARG A 245 13.16 11.09 -6.33
C ARG A 245 12.57 10.44 -5.09
N TYR A 246 13.37 10.33 -4.04
CA TYR A 246 12.93 9.93 -2.70
C TYR A 246 13.48 10.93 -1.68
N SER A 247 12.63 11.44 -0.79
CA SER A 247 13.05 12.35 0.27
C SER A 247 13.05 11.59 1.60
N ASP A 248 14.23 11.43 2.19
CA ASP A 248 14.42 10.70 3.43
C ASP A 248 14.52 11.66 4.61
N PHE A 249 13.47 11.73 5.44
CA PHE A 249 13.45 12.59 6.62
C PHE A 249 14.16 11.92 7.80
N LEU A 250 15.34 12.43 8.14
CA LEU A 250 16.18 11.98 9.26
C LEU A 250 15.85 12.68 10.58
N GLY A 251 15.16 13.82 10.53
CA GLY A 251 14.69 14.56 11.70
C GLY A 251 15.78 15.31 12.49
N LYS A 252 17.06 15.19 12.10
CA LYS A 252 18.18 15.90 12.73
C LYS A 252 19.36 16.14 11.80
N ALA A 253 20.12 17.19 12.10
CA ALA A 253 21.41 17.47 11.49
C ALA A 253 22.51 16.53 12.01
N GLY A 254 23.65 16.51 11.32
CA GLY A 254 24.84 15.75 11.72
C GLY A 254 24.75 14.25 11.48
N VAL A 255 23.81 13.79 10.64
CA VAL A 255 23.62 12.37 10.34
C VAL A 255 24.19 12.07 8.96
N THR A 256 25.11 11.11 8.89
CA THR A 256 25.60 10.57 7.62
C THR A 256 24.78 9.35 7.22
N ALA A 257 24.23 9.39 6.01
CA ALA A 257 23.44 8.33 5.43
C ALA A 257 24.01 7.91 4.06
N GLN A 258 23.94 6.61 3.79
CA GLN A 258 24.24 6.03 2.49
C GLN A 258 23.00 5.37 1.90
N TYR A 259 22.83 5.49 0.58
CA TYR A 259 21.66 5.02 -0.14
C TYR A 259 22.04 4.08 -1.27
N ARG A 260 21.30 2.98 -1.39
CA ARG A 260 21.35 2.07 -2.54
C ARG A 260 19.93 1.85 -3.04
N LEU A 261 19.80 1.65 -4.34
CA LEU A 261 18.51 1.39 -4.96
C LEU A 261 18.52 0.07 -5.72
N ALA A 262 17.38 -0.61 -5.73
CA ALA A 262 17.07 -1.68 -6.66
C ALA A 262 15.82 -1.31 -7.47
N ALA A 263 15.76 -1.73 -8.72
CA ALA A 263 14.52 -1.75 -9.50
C ALA A 263 13.77 -3.06 -9.25
N SER A 264 12.43 -3.02 -9.21
CA SER A 264 11.58 -4.18 -8.98
C SER A 264 10.41 -4.20 -9.94
N ASP A 265 10.03 -5.39 -10.40
CA ASP A 265 8.84 -5.61 -11.24
C ASP A 265 7.59 -5.96 -10.42
N TRP A 266 6.46 -6.17 -11.09
CA TRP A 266 5.19 -6.55 -10.44
C TRP A 266 5.18 -7.98 -9.86
N HIS A 267 6.21 -8.78 -10.17
CA HIS A 267 6.49 -10.09 -9.58
C HIS A 267 7.50 -10.02 -8.43
N TYR A 268 7.86 -8.81 -7.98
CA TYR A 268 8.78 -8.55 -6.87
C TYR A 268 10.21 -9.07 -7.12
N ARG A 269 10.57 -9.36 -8.38
CA ARG A 269 11.95 -9.67 -8.75
C ARG A 269 12.74 -8.36 -8.78
N THR A 270 13.90 -8.35 -8.13
CA THR A 270 14.73 -7.15 -7.98
C THR A 270 15.97 -7.21 -8.86
N SER A 271 16.39 -6.07 -9.40
CA SER A 271 17.74 -5.89 -9.94
C SER A 271 18.80 -6.06 -8.84
N ALA A 272 20.07 -6.13 -9.23
CA ALA A 272 21.16 -5.86 -8.29
C ALA A 272 21.06 -4.44 -7.71
N LEU A 273 21.69 -4.22 -6.55
CA LEU A 273 21.74 -2.89 -5.91
C LEU A 273 22.68 -1.95 -6.67
N SER A 274 22.31 -0.68 -6.72
CA SER A 274 23.15 0.40 -7.24
C SER A 274 24.45 0.55 -6.44
N ARG A 275 25.41 1.29 -7.02
CA ARG A 275 26.50 1.87 -6.23
C ARG A 275 25.91 2.79 -5.15
N PRO A 276 26.52 2.85 -3.96
CA PRO A 276 26.02 3.70 -2.89
C PRO A 276 26.25 5.18 -3.21
N ALA A 277 25.25 6.01 -2.91
CA ALA A 277 25.39 7.46 -2.80
C ALA A 277 25.40 7.84 -1.31
N SER A 278 26.18 8.85 -0.92
CA SER A 278 26.30 9.28 0.48
C SER A 278 26.02 10.76 0.61
N ALA A 279 25.36 11.13 1.71
CA ALA A 279 25.18 12.52 2.10
C ALA A 279 25.17 12.63 3.63
N SER A 280 25.40 13.83 4.14
CA SER A 280 25.24 14.16 5.55
C SER A 280 24.29 15.32 5.71
N THR A 281 23.42 15.27 6.72
CA THR A 281 22.64 16.44 7.11
C THR A 281 23.52 17.43 7.88
N ARG A 282 23.23 18.73 7.75
CA ARG A 282 23.92 19.81 8.46
C ARG A 282 22.92 20.90 8.80
N GLU A 283 23.17 21.65 9.87
CA GLU A 283 22.34 22.81 10.18
C GLU A 283 22.40 23.81 9.01
N LEU A 284 21.23 24.25 8.54
CA LEU A 284 21.06 25.29 7.53
C LEU A 284 20.65 26.61 8.19
N ASN A 285 21.17 27.73 7.69
CA ASN A 285 20.66 29.05 8.09
C ASN A 285 19.35 29.42 7.34
N ASP A 286 18.72 30.53 7.72
CA ASP A 286 17.43 30.96 7.15
C ASP A 286 17.47 31.15 5.62
N ASP A 287 18.57 31.70 5.08
CA ASP A 287 18.72 31.91 3.63
C ASP A 287 18.87 30.57 2.88
N GLU A 288 19.60 29.63 3.47
CA GLU A 288 19.76 28.27 2.94
C GLU A 288 18.46 27.46 3.03
N LEU A 289 17.67 27.67 4.09
CA LEU A 289 16.33 27.11 4.23
C LEU A 289 15.37 27.70 3.18
N LEU A 290 15.50 29.00 2.86
CA LEU A 290 14.71 29.63 1.81
C LEU A 290 15.06 29.04 0.44
N THR A 291 16.36 28.87 0.15
CA THR A 291 16.85 28.30 -1.12
C THR A 291 16.47 26.81 -1.25
N MET A 292 16.32 26.08 -0.14
CA MET A 292 15.86 24.69 -0.14
C MET A 292 14.39 24.54 -0.60
N LEU A 293 13.55 25.58 -0.43
CA LEU A 293 12.14 25.54 -0.82
C LEU A 293 11.90 25.81 -2.31
N GLU A 294 12.90 26.34 -3.01
CA GLU A 294 12.87 26.62 -4.45
C GLU A 294 13.23 25.38 -5.30
#